data_AF-A0A7J7IPV5-F1
#
_entry.id   AF-A0A7J7IPV5-F1
#
_cell.length_a   1.000
_cell.length_b   1.000
_cell.length_c   1.000
_cell.angle_alpha   90.00
_cell.angle_beta   90.00
_cell.angle_gamma   90.00
#
_symmetry.space_group_name_H-M   'P 1'
#
loop_
_entity.id
_entity.type
_entity.pdbx_description
1 polymer ?
#
loop_
_entity_poly.entity_id
_entity_poly.type
_entity_poly.pdbx_seq_one_letter_code
_entity_poly.pdbx_strand_id
1 'polypeptide(L)'
;MAVLDFWNYKGTREPDGAAFFEQSPGWNARHYCNWEAFPGPLVLSIRSALSLFDFLEHHGHPVIVRDGDVVPAMQSSARKENKAPSGLVGDTRGSRMPVTVDRILNLQQVMQCEFYETLYEANSNLVAQSPMIPSDGRHARFVDAISTTADAEDSQDSVGNYRYDAESRTRQWAERMLDAARSRSVPGRVLLSMLAHGSETQLARSVAWALEQTSCYGSLIGGFNIVGLGVDGASSTDVYRLCSTLGEKLRANAPHLPVFCTGGSARVVDGSPPLVLRLIASGVDLVESRYPFIMAECGYALDLFNESCSPEEEVSAPTLYVSVRNGSWVKDARPFLLRCRSPASERRCRIGRKYARAYWYHLFQVHEMLGPILLILHNVQQYLAFFDEIQEAIREGSFHALCTRFQAIP
;
A
#
# COMPACT_ATOMS: atom_id res chain seq x y z
N MET A 1 -14.70 26.14 -3.53
CA MET A 1 -14.66 24.80 -4.16
C MET A 1 -13.29 24.68 -4.82
N ALA A 2 -12.31 24.08 -4.14
CA ALA A 2 -10.97 23.98 -4.68
C ALA A 2 -10.87 22.72 -5.56
N VAL A 3 -10.80 22.95 -6.87
CA VAL A 3 -10.36 21.96 -7.86
C VAL A 3 -8.84 21.94 -7.76
N LEU A 4 -8.27 20.79 -7.36
CA LEU A 4 -6.82 20.58 -7.36
C LEU A 4 -6.40 20.13 -8.75
N ASP A 5 -6.02 21.09 -9.59
CA ASP A 5 -5.39 20.82 -10.88
C ASP A 5 -3.90 20.50 -10.68
N PHE A 6 -3.52 19.28 -11.06
CA PHE A 6 -2.14 18.79 -11.02
C PHE A 6 -1.46 19.01 -12.37
N TRP A 7 -0.65 20.06 -12.50
CA TRP A 7 0.27 20.19 -13.64
C TRP A 7 1.67 20.62 -13.20
N ASN A 8 2.64 19.82 -13.65
CA ASN A 8 4.09 19.99 -13.53
C ASN A 8 4.59 21.42 -13.70
N TYR A 9 5.48 21.89 -12.84
CA TYR A 9 6.42 22.96 -13.21
C TYR A 9 7.80 22.79 -12.58
N LYS A 10 8.83 22.66 -13.43
CA LYS A 10 10.24 22.70 -13.07
C LYS A 10 10.66 24.15 -12.86
N GLY A 11 11.29 24.48 -11.72
CA GLY A 11 12.01 25.75 -11.57
C GLY A 11 12.15 26.38 -10.19
N THR A 12 11.76 25.73 -9.09
CA THR A 12 11.85 26.35 -7.76
C THR A 12 13.13 25.93 -7.00
N ARG A 13 13.68 26.86 -6.20
CA ARG A 13 14.69 26.59 -5.15
C ARG A 13 14.31 25.36 -4.33
N GLU A 14 15.31 24.69 -3.73
CA GLU A 14 15.12 23.59 -2.78
C GLU A 14 13.91 23.89 -1.87
N PRO A 15 12.83 23.10 -2.01
CA PRO A 15 11.60 23.35 -1.27
C PRO A 15 11.80 22.97 0.20
N ASP A 16 11.71 23.93 1.12
CA ASP A 16 11.79 23.67 2.56
C ASP A 16 10.49 23.07 3.10
N GLY A 17 10.49 21.75 3.34
CA GLY A 17 9.33 21.01 3.87
C GLY A 17 8.84 21.57 5.20
N ALA A 18 9.73 22.11 6.03
CA ALA A 18 9.33 22.75 7.27
C ALA A 18 8.46 23.97 6.99
N ALA A 19 8.79 24.78 5.99
CA ALA A 19 8.05 25.99 5.65
C ALA A 19 6.62 25.72 5.15
N PHE A 20 6.38 24.64 4.40
CA PHE A 20 5.02 24.25 4.00
C PHE A 20 4.15 23.87 5.21
N PHE A 21 4.72 23.13 6.15
CA PHE A 21 4.02 22.71 7.36
C PHE A 21 3.83 23.84 8.38
N GLU A 22 4.79 24.78 8.48
CA GLU A 22 4.68 26.00 9.29
C GLU A 22 3.57 26.94 8.82
N GLN A 23 3.27 26.97 7.52
CA GLN A 23 2.22 27.81 6.94
C GLN A 23 0.80 27.29 7.16
N SER A 24 0.63 26.03 7.59
CA SER A 24 -0.68 25.41 7.84
C SER A 24 -0.79 24.84 9.26
N PRO A 25 -0.63 25.66 10.32
CA PRO A 25 -0.65 25.18 11.69
C PRO A 25 -2.00 24.55 12.04
N GLY A 26 -1.97 23.31 12.53
CA GLY A 26 -3.15 22.54 12.91
C GLY A 26 -3.72 21.63 11.82
N TRP A 27 -3.19 21.67 10.60
CA TRP A 27 -3.54 20.69 9.57
C TRP A 27 -2.80 19.38 9.83
N ASN A 28 -3.50 18.28 9.63
CA ASN A 28 -2.97 16.92 9.71
C ASN A 28 -3.28 16.17 8.40
N ALA A 29 -2.87 14.91 8.32
CA ALA A 29 -3.04 14.13 7.10
C ALA A 29 -4.50 13.98 6.64
N ARG A 30 -5.50 14.04 7.55
CA ARG A 30 -6.92 14.06 7.13
C ARG A 30 -7.27 15.33 6.37
N HIS A 31 -6.68 16.47 6.74
CA HIS A 31 -6.83 17.74 6.03
C HIS A 31 -6.09 17.72 4.68
N TYR A 32 -4.83 17.30 4.67
CA TYR A 32 -4.00 17.29 3.46
C TYR A 32 -4.55 16.37 2.37
N CYS A 33 -5.17 15.26 2.74
CA CYS A 33 -5.69 14.28 1.80
C CYS A 33 -7.21 14.40 1.54
N ASN A 34 -7.87 15.43 2.10
CA ASN A 34 -9.32 15.63 2.04
C ASN A 34 -10.10 14.34 2.37
N TRP A 35 -9.67 13.66 3.44
CA TRP A 35 -9.98 12.25 3.70
C TRP A 35 -11.17 12.02 4.64
N GLU A 36 -12.00 13.04 4.87
CA GLU A 36 -13.19 12.98 5.75
C GLU A 36 -14.16 11.83 5.40
N ALA A 37 -14.07 11.28 4.18
CA ALA A 37 -14.91 10.17 3.71
C ALA A 37 -14.44 8.76 4.12
N PHE A 38 -13.24 8.58 4.69
CA PHE A 38 -12.72 7.25 5.08
C PHE A 38 -12.71 7.07 6.61
N PRO A 39 -13.54 6.15 7.15
CA PRO A 39 -13.72 5.97 8.60
C PRO A 39 -12.62 5.12 9.28
N GLY A 40 -11.51 4.84 8.59
CA GLY A 40 -10.44 3.97 9.09
C GLY A 40 -9.33 4.71 9.86
N PRO A 41 -8.47 3.97 10.58
CA PRO A 41 -7.24 4.52 11.13
C PRO A 41 -6.30 4.91 10.00
N LEU A 42 -5.60 6.04 10.14
CA LEU A 42 -4.56 6.44 9.20
C LEU A 42 -3.22 5.86 9.62
N VAL A 43 -2.53 5.28 8.64
CA VAL A 43 -1.23 4.62 8.84
C VAL A 43 -0.21 5.31 7.94
N LEU A 44 0.87 5.82 8.52
CA LEU A 44 2.05 6.23 7.77
C LEU A 44 2.93 4.99 7.52
N SER A 45 2.72 4.33 6.38
CA SER A 45 3.60 3.25 5.95
C SER A 45 4.92 3.80 5.42
N ILE A 46 5.99 2.99 5.49
CA ILE A 46 7.29 3.39 4.92
C ILE A 46 7.15 3.67 3.42
N ARG A 47 6.37 2.87 2.70
CA ARG A 47 6.11 3.08 1.26
C ARG A 47 5.41 4.41 0.97
N SER A 48 4.41 4.77 1.78
CA SER A 48 3.72 6.06 1.67
C SER A 48 4.66 7.22 2.01
N ALA A 49 5.49 7.08 3.04
CA ALA A 49 6.49 8.08 3.41
C ALA A 49 7.48 8.33 2.25
N LEU A 50 8.02 7.27 1.65
CA LEU A 50 8.89 7.37 0.48
C LEU A 50 8.21 8.08 -0.69
N SER A 51 6.98 7.70 -1.02
CA SER A 51 6.21 8.31 -2.11
C SER A 51 5.94 9.81 -1.88
N LEU A 52 5.67 10.19 -0.62
CA LEU A 52 5.46 11.59 -0.24
C LEU A 52 6.75 12.39 -0.35
N PHE A 53 7.86 11.85 0.13
CA PHE A 53 9.13 12.54 0.02
C PHE A 53 9.56 12.73 -1.44
N ASP A 54 9.39 11.71 -2.28
CA ASP A 54 9.61 11.80 -3.73
C ASP A 54 8.79 12.94 -4.36
N PHE A 55 7.51 13.00 -4.01
CA PHE A 55 6.61 14.06 -4.48
C PHE A 55 7.08 15.45 -4.06
N LEU A 56 7.41 15.63 -2.77
CA LEU A 56 7.85 16.92 -2.21
C LEU A 56 9.16 17.40 -2.85
N GLU A 57 10.09 16.49 -3.16
CA GLU A 57 11.38 16.83 -3.76
C GLU A 57 11.28 17.06 -5.28
N HIS A 58 10.47 16.28 -6.02
CA HIS A 58 10.35 16.42 -7.48
C HIS A 58 9.47 17.58 -7.94
N HIS A 59 8.37 17.86 -7.25
CA HIS A 59 7.37 18.82 -7.71
C HIS A 59 7.41 20.16 -6.96
N GLY A 60 8.25 20.28 -5.93
CA GLY A 60 8.15 21.38 -4.98
C GLY A 60 6.91 21.28 -4.10
N HIS A 61 6.92 21.99 -2.98
CA HIS A 61 5.72 22.11 -2.13
C HIS A 61 4.55 22.61 -2.97
N PRO A 62 3.32 22.12 -2.73
CA PRO A 62 2.16 22.74 -3.33
C PRO A 62 2.10 24.19 -2.85
N VAL A 63 2.42 25.12 -3.75
CA VAL A 63 2.25 26.55 -3.50
C VAL A 63 0.74 26.79 -3.47
N ILE A 64 0.21 27.21 -2.32
CA ILE A 64 -1.14 27.75 -2.26
C ILE A 64 -1.11 29.06 -3.06
N VAL A 65 -1.48 28.99 -4.34
CA VAL A 65 -1.63 30.19 -5.18
C VAL A 65 -2.82 30.95 -4.62
N ARG A 66 -2.55 32.06 -3.93
CA ARG A 66 -3.58 33.07 -3.67
C ARG A 66 -3.81 33.81 -4.99
N ASP A 67 -5.07 34.03 -5.31
CA ASP A 67 -5.50 34.68 -6.55
C ASP A 67 -4.80 36.05 -6.70
N GLY A 68 -3.88 36.18 -7.68
CA GLY A 68 -3.26 37.46 -8.04
C GLY A 68 -1.73 37.51 -8.27
N ASP A 69 -0.94 36.52 -7.87
CA ASP A 69 0.54 36.65 -7.94
C ASP A 69 1.14 36.07 -9.23
N VAL A 70 1.81 36.92 -10.02
CA VAL A 70 2.63 36.55 -11.19
C VAL A 70 4.11 36.70 -10.83
N VAL A 71 4.92 35.64 -10.98
CA VAL A 71 6.37 35.67 -10.68
C VAL A 71 7.22 35.29 -11.91
N PRO A 72 8.35 35.97 -12.21
CA PRO A 72 9.10 35.80 -13.45
C PRO A 72 10.13 34.64 -13.40
N ALA A 73 10.44 34.08 -14.58
CA ALA A 73 11.32 32.93 -14.77
C ALA A 73 12.82 33.26 -14.62
N MET A 74 13.59 32.37 -13.99
CA MET A 74 15.05 32.50 -13.83
C MET A 74 15.78 31.23 -14.31
N GLN A 75 16.91 31.41 -15.01
CA GLN A 75 17.70 30.37 -15.67
C GLN A 75 18.61 29.58 -14.70
N SER A 76 18.75 28.28 -14.95
CA SER A 76 19.47 27.31 -14.12
C SER A 76 20.97 27.20 -14.43
N SER A 77 21.81 27.21 -13.41
CA SER A 77 23.12 26.55 -13.46
C SER A 77 23.53 26.00 -12.09
N ALA A 78 23.88 24.71 -12.05
CA ALA A 78 24.99 24.10 -11.31
C ALA A 78 24.70 22.63 -10.99
N ARG A 79 25.39 21.72 -11.69
CA ARG A 79 25.71 20.37 -11.18
C ARG A 79 26.76 20.52 -10.09
N LYS A 80 26.51 19.97 -8.89
CA LYS A 80 27.54 19.69 -7.90
C LYS A 80 27.56 18.20 -7.58
N GLU A 81 28.76 17.67 -7.54
CA GLU A 81 29.12 16.29 -7.20
C GLU A 81 28.68 15.97 -5.76
N ASN A 82 27.81 14.96 -5.58
CA ASN A 82 27.41 14.48 -4.26
C ASN A 82 28.20 13.22 -3.89
N LYS A 83 28.99 13.32 -2.81
CA LYS A 83 29.45 12.16 -2.02
C LYS A 83 28.21 11.40 -1.52
N ALA A 84 28.16 10.09 -1.75
CA ALA A 84 27.07 9.24 -1.29
C ALA A 84 26.98 9.25 0.25
N PRO A 85 25.83 9.62 0.85
CA PRO A 85 25.65 9.56 2.29
C PRO A 85 25.55 8.09 2.76
N SER A 86 26.20 7.77 3.87
CA SER A 86 25.99 6.51 4.60
C SER A 86 24.61 6.51 5.27
N GLY A 87 23.58 6.00 4.59
CA GLY A 87 22.20 5.95 5.09
C GLY A 87 21.31 5.04 4.24
N LEU A 88 20.16 4.62 4.79
CA LEU A 88 19.13 3.89 4.03
C LEU A 88 18.68 4.80 2.88
N VAL A 89 18.66 4.29 1.65
CA VAL A 89 18.19 5.02 0.48
C VAL A 89 16.85 4.42 0.06
N GLY A 90 15.84 5.26 -0.15
CA GLY A 90 14.65 4.85 -0.88
C GLY A 90 14.86 5.07 -2.36
N ASP A 91 14.54 4.09 -3.21
CA ASP A 91 14.38 4.32 -4.64
C ASP A 91 12.91 4.67 -4.92
N THR A 92 12.69 5.89 -5.41
CA THR A 92 11.39 6.38 -5.83
C THR A 92 11.54 6.93 -7.24
N ARG A 93 10.80 6.40 -8.23
CA ARG A 93 10.70 6.89 -9.63
C ARG A 93 11.95 7.62 -10.21
N GLY A 94 13.17 7.13 -9.91
CA GLY A 94 14.43 7.69 -10.42
C GLY A 94 15.21 8.65 -9.49
N SER A 95 14.78 8.86 -8.25
CA SER A 95 15.47 9.64 -7.22
C SER A 95 15.96 8.76 -6.08
N ARG A 96 17.23 8.92 -5.73
CA ARG A 96 17.86 8.29 -4.57
C ARG A 96 17.79 9.22 -3.40
N MET A 97 17.07 8.81 -2.36
CA MET A 97 16.80 9.71 -1.26
C MET A 97 17.16 9.11 0.10
N PRO A 98 17.91 9.82 0.96
CA PRO A 98 18.27 9.33 2.28
C PRO A 98 17.03 9.30 3.19
N VAL A 99 16.77 8.13 3.76
CA VAL A 99 15.70 7.84 4.69
C VAL A 99 16.32 7.65 6.07
N THR A 100 15.98 8.53 7.00
CA THR A 100 16.47 8.47 8.38
C THR A 100 15.31 8.40 9.35
N VAL A 101 15.59 7.90 10.57
CA VAL A 101 14.63 7.90 11.69
C VAL A 101 14.04 9.29 11.88
N ASP A 102 14.86 10.33 11.87
CA ASP A 102 14.41 11.70 12.06
C ASP A 102 13.48 12.19 10.95
N ARG A 103 13.74 11.84 9.68
CA ARG A 103 12.84 12.22 8.58
C ARG A 103 11.46 11.57 8.73
N ILE A 104 11.42 10.28 9.07
CA ILE A 104 10.15 9.58 9.28
C ILE A 104 9.39 10.17 10.48
N LEU A 105 10.07 10.42 11.60
CA LEU A 105 9.42 11.01 12.77
C LEU A 105 8.99 12.46 12.55
N ASN A 106 9.74 13.26 11.79
CA ASN A 106 9.33 14.60 11.38
C ASN A 106 8.07 14.54 10.51
N LEU A 107 8.04 13.63 9.54
CA LEU A 107 6.86 13.43 8.71
C LEU A 107 5.67 12.98 9.56
N GLN A 108 5.86 12.06 10.50
CA GLN A 108 4.81 11.63 11.41
C GLN A 108 4.31 12.76 12.33
N GLN A 109 5.21 13.61 12.85
CA GLN A 109 4.84 14.75 13.68
C GLN A 109 3.86 15.70 12.98
N VAL A 110 4.04 15.84 11.67
CA VAL A 110 3.25 16.69 10.80
C VAL A 110 1.98 16.00 10.34
N MET A 111 2.10 14.76 9.86
CA MET A 111 0.97 14.00 9.33
C MET A 111 -0.01 13.60 10.43
N GLN A 112 0.50 13.40 11.66
CA GLN A 112 -0.26 13.00 12.83
C GLN A 112 -1.17 11.79 12.56
N CYS A 113 -0.64 10.80 11.82
CA CYS A 113 -1.35 9.54 11.59
C CYS A 113 -1.57 8.81 12.91
N GLU A 114 -2.67 8.06 13.05
CA GLU A 114 -2.93 7.27 14.24
C GLU A 114 -1.86 6.19 14.45
N PHE A 115 -1.31 5.64 13.36
CA PHE A 115 -0.22 4.67 13.38
C PHE A 115 0.91 5.03 12.42
N TYR A 116 2.13 4.57 12.71
CA TYR A 116 3.27 4.69 11.80
C TYR A 116 4.26 3.53 11.98
N GLU A 117 4.85 3.09 10.88
CA GLU A 117 5.73 1.92 10.85
C GLU A 117 7.16 2.24 11.31
N THR A 118 7.80 1.29 12.00
CA THR A 118 9.26 1.36 12.17
C THR A 118 9.96 1.11 10.85
N LEU A 119 11.08 1.81 10.63
CA LEU A 119 11.96 1.54 9.50
C LEU A 119 12.41 0.08 9.48
N TYR A 120 12.44 -0.50 8.29
CA TYR A 120 12.86 -1.87 8.05
C TYR A 120 13.64 -1.97 6.74
N GLU A 121 14.43 -3.02 6.64
CA GLU A 121 15.18 -3.33 5.42
C GLU A 121 14.56 -4.52 4.71
N ALA A 122 13.98 -4.29 3.54
CA ALA A 122 13.51 -5.35 2.66
C ALA A 122 14.55 -5.58 1.55
N ASN A 123 15.76 -6.00 1.91
CA ASN A 123 16.78 -6.26 0.90
C ASN A 123 16.37 -7.41 -0.02
N SER A 124 16.33 -7.13 -1.31
CA SER A 124 16.40 -8.11 -2.39
C SER A 124 17.82 -8.65 -2.51
N ASN A 125 18.29 -9.38 -1.50
CA ASN A 125 19.43 -10.27 -1.69
C ASN A 125 18.94 -11.42 -2.57
N LEU A 126 18.95 -11.19 -3.89
CA LEU A 126 19.02 -12.12 -5.01
C LEU A 126 18.40 -11.44 -6.24
N VAL A 127 19.25 -10.84 -7.07
CA VAL A 127 19.11 -10.99 -8.52
C VAL A 127 19.28 -12.48 -8.82
N ALA A 128 18.29 -13.31 -8.43
CA ALA A 128 18.16 -14.62 -9.01
C ALA A 128 17.76 -14.37 -10.45
N GLN A 129 18.68 -14.65 -11.37
CA GLN A 129 18.40 -14.74 -12.79
C GLN A 129 17.14 -15.60 -12.96
N SER A 130 15.98 -14.98 -13.17
CA SER A 130 14.75 -15.73 -13.39
C SER A 130 14.90 -16.47 -14.72
N PRO A 131 14.64 -17.79 -14.78
CA PRO A 131 14.35 -18.41 -16.06
C PRO A 131 13.12 -17.71 -16.63
N MET A 132 13.20 -17.28 -17.89
CA MET A 132 12.08 -16.65 -18.59
C MET A 132 10.87 -17.57 -18.56
N ILE A 133 9.91 -17.28 -17.68
CA ILE A 133 8.54 -17.74 -17.85
C ILE A 133 7.95 -16.87 -18.95
N PRO A 134 7.40 -17.44 -20.04
CA PRO A 134 6.81 -16.64 -21.11
C PRO A 134 5.51 -16.02 -20.60
N SER A 135 5.61 -14.83 -19.98
CA SER A 135 4.45 -14.06 -19.54
C SER A 135 4.07 -13.06 -20.62
N ASP A 136 2.79 -13.09 -21.02
CA ASP A 136 2.14 -12.07 -21.83
C ASP A 136 2.55 -10.67 -21.32
N GLY A 137 2.99 -9.76 -22.21
CA GLY A 137 3.71 -8.52 -21.87
C GLY A 137 2.95 -7.53 -20.97
N ARG A 138 1.70 -7.83 -20.63
CA ARG A 138 0.85 -7.11 -19.66
C ARG A 138 1.17 -7.46 -18.20
N HIS A 139 1.62 -8.69 -17.91
CA HIS A 139 1.95 -9.13 -16.55
C HIS A 139 3.29 -8.56 -16.06
N ALA A 140 4.26 -8.35 -16.96
CA ALA A 140 5.52 -7.69 -16.63
C ALA A 140 5.31 -6.21 -16.25
N ARG A 141 4.42 -5.50 -16.98
CA ARG A 141 4.04 -4.12 -16.64
C ARG A 141 3.27 -4.01 -15.33
N PHE A 142 2.44 -5.01 -15.02
CA PHE A 142 1.78 -5.16 -13.73
C PHE A 142 2.84 -5.23 -12.62
N VAL A 143 3.83 -6.10 -12.73
CA VAL A 143 4.87 -6.26 -11.70
C VAL A 143 5.75 -5.01 -11.50
N ASP A 144 6.20 -4.36 -12.58
CA ASP A 144 7.09 -3.18 -12.50
C ASP A 144 6.39 -1.92 -11.95
N ALA A 145 5.09 -1.73 -12.23
CA ALA A 145 4.33 -0.60 -11.70
C ALA A 145 4.16 -0.65 -10.17
N ILE A 146 4.37 -1.83 -9.59
CA ILE A 146 3.99 -2.13 -8.21
C ILE A 146 5.22 -2.25 -7.29
N SER A 147 6.45 -2.38 -7.80
CA SER A 147 7.68 -2.42 -6.98
C SER A 147 8.16 -1.01 -6.58
N THR A 148 7.89 -0.61 -5.35
CA THR A 148 8.66 0.42 -4.62
C THR A 148 9.27 -0.27 -3.41
N THR A 149 10.58 -0.54 -3.48
CA THR A 149 11.39 -1.07 -2.38
C THR A 149 12.37 -0.01 -1.92
N ALA A 150 12.64 0.05 -0.62
CA ALA A 150 13.78 0.80 -0.10
C ALA A 150 15.02 -0.07 -0.27
N ASP A 151 15.90 0.32 -1.18
CA ASP A 151 17.12 -0.43 -1.48
C ASP A 151 18.28 0.18 -0.68
N ALA A 152 18.87 -0.58 0.24
CA ALA A 152 20.11 -0.17 0.88
C ALA A 152 21.26 -0.39 -0.12
N GLU A 153 21.95 0.68 -0.53
CA GLU A 153 23.19 0.52 -1.29
C GLU A 153 24.35 0.10 -0.38
N ASP A 154 25.00 -1.01 -0.74
CA ASP A 154 26.37 -1.30 -0.32
C ASP A 154 27.33 -0.37 -1.07
N SER A 155 28.20 0.30 -0.33
CA SER A 155 29.45 0.82 -0.88
C SER A 155 30.19 -0.36 -1.53
N GLN A 156 30.46 -0.28 -2.83
CA GLN A 156 31.38 -1.19 -3.52
C GLN A 156 32.82 -1.00 -3.03
N ASP A 157 33.08 -1.39 -1.80
CA ASP A 157 34.41 -1.73 -1.33
C ASP A 157 34.42 -3.24 -1.15
N SER A 158 34.92 -3.93 -2.17
CA SER A 158 35.20 -5.35 -2.16
C SER A 158 36.33 -5.65 -1.16
N VAL A 159 36.02 -5.63 0.13
CA VAL A 159 36.91 -6.07 1.21
C VAL A 159 36.10 -6.80 2.28
N GLY A 160 36.01 -8.12 2.13
CA GLY A 160 35.77 -9.06 3.23
C GLY A 160 34.32 -9.28 3.64
N ASN A 161 33.78 -10.47 3.34
CA ASN A 161 32.97 -11.38 4.17
C ASN A 161 32.03 -10.85 5.28
N TYR A 162 31.56 -9.61 5.24
CA TYR A 162 30.56 -9.09 6.17
C TYR A 162 29.16 -9.30 5.58
N ARG A 163 28.60 -10.48 5.85
CA ARG A 163 27.19 -10.77 5.64
C ARG A 163 26.38 -10.05 6.73
N TYR A 164 26.20 -8.74 6.60
CA TYR A 164 25.40 -7.95 7.54
C TYR A 164 23.93 -8.41 7.48
N ASP A 165 23.34 -8.66 8.66
CA ASP A 165 22.01 -9.25 8.85
C ASP A 165 20.91 -8.17 8.80
N ALA A 166 20.02 -8.23 7.80
CA ALA A 166 18.91 -7.30 7.63
C ALA A 166 17.92 -7.30 8.81
N GLU A 167 17.78 -8.45 9.47
CA GLU A 167 17.01 -8.62 10.71
C GLU A 167 17.60 -7.73 11.82
N SER A 168 18.92 -7.78 12.00
CA SER A 168 19.64 -6.96 12.99
C SER A 168 19.54 -5.46 12.71
N ARG A 169 19.61 -5.01 11.44
CA ARG A 169 19.47 -3.58 11.08
C ARG A 169 18.04 -3.08 11.31
N THR A 170 17.05 -3.87 10.89
CA THR A 170 15.63 -3.55 11.13
C THR A 170 15.35 -3.34 12.62
N ARG A 171 15.88 -4.22 13.49
CA ARG A 171 15.75 -4.06 14.95
C ARG A 171 16.43 -2.81 15.47
N GLN A 172 17.68 -2.55 15.07
CA GLN A 172 18.42 -1.36 15.50
C GLN A 172 17.72 -0.05 15.11
N TRP A 173 17.16 0.02 13.89
CA TRP A 173 16.41 1.21 13.47
C TRP A 173 15.09 1.35 14.21
N ALA A 174 14.38 0.24 14.44
CA ALA A 174 13.16 0.25 15.24
C ALA A 174 13.43 0.74 16.67
N GLU A 175 14.47 0.22 17.35
CA GLU A 175 14.86 0.66 18.70
C GLU A 175 15.20 2.15 18.75
N ARG A 176 16.04 2.63 17.83
CA ARG A 176 16.37 4.07 17.72
C ARG A 176 15.13 4.92 17.48
N MET A 177 14.19 4.44 16.66
CA MET A 177 12.96 5.14 16.34
C MET A 177 11.99 5.16 17.52
N LEU A 178 11.93 4.10 18.32
CA LEU A 178 11.15 4.02 19.54
C LEU A 178 11.69 4.97 20.62
N ASP A 179 13.00 5.01 20.83
CA ASP A 179 13.66 5.96 21.75
C ASP A 179 13.42 7.42 21.33
N ALA A 180 13.62 7.72 20.05
CA ALA A 180 13.39 9.04 19.50
C ALA A 180 11.90 9.44 19.56
N ALA A 181 10.97 8.53 19.27
CA ALA A 181 9.54 8.79 19.36
C ALA A 181 9.10 9.09 20.80
N ARG A 182 9.59 8.32 21.78
CA ARG A 182 9.30 8.51 23.20
C ARG A 182 9.86 9.84 23.71
N SER A 183 11.14 10.12 23.45
CA SER A 183 11.80 11.35 23.91
C SER A 183 11.19 12.61 23.30
N ARG A 184 10.77 12.55 22.04
CA ARG A 184 10.15 13.67 21.33
C ARG A 184 8.64 13.77 21.51
N SER A 185 8.02 12.80 22.19
CA SER A 185 6.55 12.69 22.35
C SER A 185 5.81 12.78 21.00
N VAL A 186 6.29 12.02 20.01
CA VAL A 186 5.71 12.00 18.65
C VAL A 186 4.27 11.47 18.72
N PRO A 187 3.30 12.13 18.05
CA PRO A 187 1.90 11.69 18.07
C PRO A 187 1.71 10.37 17.32
N GLY A 188 0.65 9.64 17.68
CA GLY A 188 0.32 8.33 17.11
C GLY A 188 0.99 7.17 17.83
N ARG A 189 0.78 5.95 17.34
CA ARG A 189 1.39 4.72 17.88
C ARG A 189 2.27 4.02 16.86
N VAL A 190 3.30 3.34 17.34
CA VAL A 190 4.28 2.64 16.52
C VAL A 190 3.79 1.26 16.13
N LEU A 191 3.89 0.92 14.85
CA LEU A 191 3.76 -0.45 14.35
C LEU A 191 5.16 -1.07 14.22
N LEU A 192 5.45 -2.11 14.99
CA LEU A 192 6.75 -2.79 14.96
C LEU A 192 6.86 -3.64 13.69
N SER A 193 7.69 -3.20 12.75
CA SER A 193 7.95 -3.91 11.50
C SER A 193 8.84 -5.12 11.76
N MET A 194 8.31 -6.31 11.49
CA MET A 194 9.00 -7.60 11.61
C MET A 194 9.18 -8.23 10.23
N LEU A 195 10.42 -8.53 9.89
CA LEU A 195 10.73 -9.24 8.65
C LEU A 195 10.26 -10.69 8.72
N ALA A 196 9.36 -11.05 7.82
CA ALA A 196 8.85 -12.40 7.65
C ALA A 196 9.74 -13.18 6.68
N HIS A 197 10.83 -13.74 7.17
CA HIS A 197 11.72 -14.59 6.39
C HIS A 197 12.37 -15.69 7.23
N GLY A 198 12.91 -16.70 6.54
CA GLY A 198 13.79 -17.70 7.14
C GLY A 198 13.07 -18.80 7.95
N SER A 199 13.85 -19.42 8.83
CA SER A 199 13.46 -20.57 9.65
C SER A 199 12.52 -20.20 10.81
N GLU A 200 11.83 -21.19 11.36
CA GLU A 200 10.95 -20.98 12.53
C GLU A 200 11.70 -20.39 13.73
N THR A 201 12.97 -20.77 13.93
CA THR A 201 13.83 -20.21 14.97
C THR A 201 14.04 -18.70 14.77
N GLN A 202 14.23 -18.24 13.53
CA GLN A 202 14.38 -16.81 13.23
C GLN A 202 13.09 -16.05 13.51
N LEU A 203 11.94 -16.60 13.09
CA LEU A 203 10.63 -16.02 13.37
C LEU A 203 10.38 -15.94 14.88
N ALA A 204 10.72 -16.98 15.64
CA ALA A 204 10.59 -16.97 17.10
C ALA A 204 11.44 -15.87 17.76
N ARG A 205 12.67 -15.62 17.28
CA ARG A 205 13.49 -14.50 17.76
C ARG A 205 12.87 -13.15 17.44
N SER A 206 12.31 -12.98 16.25
CA SER A 206 11.63 -11.73 15.86
C SER A 206 10.40 -11.45 16.72
N VAL A 207 9.60 -12.49 17.01
CA VAL A 207 8.47 -12.36 17.93
C VAL A 207 8.94 -12.05 19.36
N ALA A 208 9.94 -12.76 19.87
CA ALA A 208 10.47 -12.52 21.21
C ALA A 208 10.96 -11.07 21.39
N TRP A 209 11.72 -10.57 20.42
CA TRP A 209 12.15 -9.16 20.39
C TRP A 209 10.95 -8.20 20.35
N ALA A 210 9.95 -8.43 19.50
CA ALA A 210 8.80 -7.54 19.40
C ALA A 210 7.97 -7.50 20.70
N LEU A 211 7.84 -8.62 21.40
CA LEU A 211 7.17 -8.72 22.70
C LEU A 211 7.97 -8.02 23.80
N GLU A 212 9.31 -8.10 23.76
CA GLU A 212 10.19 -7.34 24.64
C GLU A 212 10.01 -5.83 24.43
N GLN A 213 10.05 -5.36 23.18
CA GLN A 213 9.80 -3.94 22.87
C GLN A 213 8.39 -3.50 23.31
N THR A 214 7.38 -4.35 23.13
CA THR A 214 6.03 -4.08 23.63
C THR A 214 6.00 -3.89 25.15
N SER A 215 6.74 -4.71 25.89
CA SER A 215 6.85 -4.60 27.35
C SER A 215 7.59 -3.32 27.77
N CYS A 216 8.66 -2.94 27.05
CA CYS A 216 9.50 -1.79 27.36
C CYS A 216 8.87 -0.44 26.99
N TYR A 217 8.07 -0.38 25.92
CA TYR A 217 7.49 0.86 25.38
C TYR A 217 5.99 1.00 25.63
N GLY A 218 5.31 -0.06 26.08
CA GLY A 218 3.93 -0.04 26.53
C GLY A 218 2.99 0.57 25.50
N SER A 219 2.24 1.60 25.90
CA SER A 219 1.21 2.24 25.08
C SER A 219 1.71 2.94 23.82
N LEU A 220 3.03 3.12 23.67
CA LEU A 220 3.61 3.63 22.43
C LEU A 220 3.45 2.60 21.29
N ILE A 221 3.46 1.31 21.60
CA ILE A 221 3.25 0.25 20.61
C ILE A 221 1.76 0.14 20.29
N GLY A 222 1.43 0.29 19.02
CA GLY A 222 0.08 0.20 18.48
C GLY A 222 -0.26 -1.15 17.86
N GLY A 223 0.76 -1.95 17.54
CA GLY A 223 0.59 -3.24 16.88
C GLY A 223 1.87 -3.75 16.25
N PHE A 224 1.73 -4.84 15.51
CA PHE A 224 2.83 -5.49 14.80
C PHE A 224 2.60 -5.39 13.30
N ASN A 225 3.66 -5.20 12.51
CA ASN A 225 3.55 -5.17 11.06
C ASN A 225 4.44 -6.23 10.42
N ILE A 226 3.85 -7.13 9.65
CA ILE A 226 4.54 -8.17 8.91
C ILE A 226 5.02 -7.58 7.58
N VAL A 227 6.34 -7.57 7.38
CA VAL A 227 7.00 -6.97 6.22
C VAL A 227 8.00 -7.92 5.57
N GLY A 228 8.42 -7.62 4.34
CA GLY A 228 9.42 -8.41 3.62
C GLY A 228 8.90 -9.69 2.98
N LEU A 229 7.58 -9.88 2.90
CA LEU A 229 6.96 -11.05 2.29
C LEU A 229 7.22 -11.10 0.79
N GLY A 230 7.73 -12.23 0.26
CA GLY A 230 7.91 -12.44 -1.18
C GLY A 230 9.08 -11.68 -1.82
N VAL A 231 10.01 -11.15 -1.02
CA VAL A 231 11.17 -10.34 -1.48
C VAL A 231 12.31 -11.22 -2.03
N ASP A 232 12.36 -12.48 -1.64
CA ASP A 232 13.34 -13.51 -2.05
C ASP A 232 12.80 -14.48 -3.12
N GLY A 233 11.67 -14.13 -3.75
CA GLY A 233 10.96 -15.03 -4.66
C GLY A 233 10.15 -16.12 -3.94
N ALA A 234 9.91 -15.99 -2.63
CA ALA A 234 9.05 -16.89 -1.88
C ALA A 234 7.68 -17.09 -2.55
N SER A 235 7.19 -18.34 -2.49
CA SER A 235 5.90 -18.70 -3.04
C SER A 235 4.75 -18.13 -2.21
N SER A 236 3.53 -18.13 -2.76
CA SER A 236 2.33 -17.77 -1.98
C SER A 236 2.14 -18.70 -0.77
N THR A 237 2.47 -19.99 -0.92
CA THR A 237 2.47 -20.97 0.19
C THR A 237 3.42 -20.57 1.32
N ASP A 238 4.62 -20.10 0.97
CA ASP A 238 5.59 -19.64 1.96
C ASP A 238 5.10 -18.39 2.69
N VAL A 239 4.49 -17.44 1.97
CA VAL A 239 3.86 -16.26 2.57
C VAL A 239 2.81 -16.66 3.60
N TYR A 240 1.93 -17.61 3.26
CA TYR A 240 0.91 -18.09 4.21
C TYR A 240 1.52 -18.78 5.43
N ARG A 241 2.51 -19.65 5.22
CA ARG A 241 3.22 -20.31 6.31
C ARG A 241 3.83 -19.29 7.27
N LEU A 242 4.57 -18.31 6.73
CA LEU A 242 5.22 -17.26 7.50
C LEU A 242 4.20 -16.42 8.29
N CYS A 243 3.13 -15.99 7.65
CA CYS A 243 2.06 -15.22 8.30
C CYS A 243 1.36 -16.04 9.40
N SER A 244 1.05 -17.31 9.16
CA SER A 244 0.42 -18.18 10.16
C SER A 244 1.32 -18.36 11.37
N THR A 245 2.61 -18.68 11.15
CA THR A 245 3.56 -18.86 12.25
C THR A 245 3.73 -17.60 13.10
N LEU A 246 3.85 -16.44 12.45
CA LEU A 246 3.96 -15.16 13.17
C LEU A 246 2.65 -14.80 13.88
N GLY A 247 1.53 -14.89 13.17
CA GLY A 247 0.19 -14.58 13.67
C GLY A 247 -0.18 -15.41 14.89
N GLU A 248 0.03 -16.73 14.84
CA GLU A 248 -0.22 -17.64 15.97
C GLU A 248 0.60 -17.24 17.21
N LYS A 249 1.92 -17.01 17.05
CA LYS A 249 2.79 -16.66 18.17
C LYS A 249 2.46 -15.28 18.74
N LEU A 250 2.15 -14.29 17.89
CA LEU A 250 1.75 -12.95 18.35
C LEU A 250 0.39 -12.98 19.05
N ARG A 251 -0.60 -13.68 18.50
CA ARG A 251 -1.93 -13.85 19.12
C ARG A 251 -1.84 -14.55 20.49
N ALA A 252 -0.97 -15.55 20.63
CA ALA A 252 -0.80 -16.24 21.89
C ALA A 252 -0.23 -15.35 23.02
N ASN A 253 0.61 -14.37 22.68
CA ASN A 253 1.35 -13.57 23.65
C ASN A 253 0.84 -12.12 23.80
N ALA A 254 0.24 -11.56 22.74
CA ALA A 254 -0.27 -10.20 22.68
C ALA A 254 -1.60 -10.12 21.90
N PRO A 255 -2.65 -10.85 22.34
CA PRO A 255 -3.92 -10.97 21.60
C PRO A 255 -4.70 -9.66 21.41
N HIS A 256 -4.38 -8.64 22.21
CA HIS A 256 -5.04 -7.33 22.20
C HIS A 256 -4.41 -6.35 21.20
N LEU A 257 -3.26 -6.69 20.61
CA LEU A 257 -2.57 -5.86 19.64
C LEU A 257 -2.84 -6.36 18.22
N PRO A 258 -3.23 -5.47 17.29
CA PRO A 258 -3.49 -5.82 15.91
C PRO A 258 -2.22 -6.21 15.15
N VAL A 259 -2.39 -7.12 14.20
CA VAL A 259 -1.35 -7.54 13.24
C VAL A 259 -1.65 -6.95 11.87
N PHE A 260 -0.71 -6.17 11.35
CA PHE A 260 -0.75 -5.51 10.06
C PHE A 260 0.08 -6.28 9.04
N CYS A 261 -0.27 -6.15 7.77
CA CYS A 261 0.52 -6.60 6.63
C CYS A 261 0.53 -5.50 5.57
N THR A 262 1.56 -4.65 5.59
CA THR A 262 1.70 -3.50 4.67
C THR A 262 2.91 -3.64 3.71
N GLY A 263 3.91 -4.44 4.09
CA GLY A 263 5.23 -4.47 3.43
C GLY A 263 5.52 -5.69 2.55
N GLY A 264 4.53 -6.18 1.79
CA GLY A 264 4.71 -7.32 0.88
C GLY A 264 5.21 -6.96 -0.52
N SER A 265 5.97 -7.87 -1.14
CA SER A 265 6.27 -7.88 -2.58
C SER A 265 4.97 -8.07 -3.33
N ALA A 266 4.62 -7.12 -4.18
CA ALA A 266 3.32 -7.16 -4.83
C ALA A 266 3.21 -8.20 -5.95
N ARG A 267 4.29 -8.92 -6.24
CA ARG A 267 4.22 -10.15 -7.04
C ARG A 267 3.46 -11.26 -6.32
N VAL A 268 3.52 -11.27 -4.99
CA VAL A 268 3.00 -12.36 -4.15
C VAL A 268 1.89 -11.85 -3.23
N VAL A 269 2.08 -10.68 -2.65
CA VAL A 269 1.10 -9.97 -1.82
C VAL A 269 0.38 -8.92 -2.67
N ASP A 270 -0.35 -9.39 -3.68
CA ASP A 270 -1.02 -8.57 -4.70
C ASP A 270 -2.32 -7.88 -4.22
N GLY A 271 -2.81 -8.28 -3.05
CA GLY A 271 -4.07 -7.80 -2.49
C GLY A 271 -5.31 -8.43 -3.12
N SER A 272 -5.18 -9.51 -3.90
CA SER A 272 -6.32 -10.22 -4.47
C SER A 272 -7.24 -10.78 -3.35
N PRO A 273 -8.56 -10.90 -3.58
CA PRO A 273 -9.49 -11.41 -2.58
C PRO A 273 -9.10 -12.79 -1.99
N PRO A 274 -8.65 -13.79 -2.79
CA PRO A 274 -8.22 -15.08 -2.24
C PRO A 274 -7.00 -14.97 -1.31
N LEU A 275 -6.02 -14.12 -1.67
CA LEU A 275 -4.85 -13.87 -0.84
C LEU A 275 -5.27 -13.18 0.48
N VAL A 276 -6.09 -12.13 0.41
CA VAL A 276 -6.56 -11.39 1.60
C VAL A 276 -7.27 -12.32 2.58
N LEU A 277 -8.17 -13.18 2.09
CA LEU A 277 -8.87 -14.15 2.94
C LEU A 277 -7.90 -15.10 3.64
N ARG A 278 -6.83 -15.53 2.94
CA ARG A 278 -5.81 -16.38 3.54
C ARG A 278 -4.95 -15.64 4.57
N LEU A 279 -4.59 -14.39 4.33
CA LEU A 279 -3.88 -13.56 5.32
C LEU A 279 -4.72 -13.38 6.59
N ILE A 280 -6.02 -13.08 6.43
CA ILE A 280 -6.95 -12.95 7.55
C ILE A 280 -7.09 -14.28 8.30
N ALA A 281 -7.21 -15.40 7.58
CA ALA A 281 -7.22 -16.74 8.17
C ALA A 281 -5.94 -17.05 8.98
N SER A 282 -4.80 -16.47 8.59
CA SER A 282 -3.52 -16.56 9.29
C SER A 282 -3.39 -15.59 10.48
N GLY A 283 -4.42 -14.81 10.80
CA GLY A 283 -4.44 -13.91 11.96
C GLY A 283 -3.98 -12.48 11.68
N VAL A 284 -3.93 -12.07 10.40
CA VAL A 284 -3.73 -10.66 10.02
C VAL A 284 -5.04 -9.88 10.19
N ASP A 285 -4.98 -8.74 10.87
CA ASP A 285 -6.15 -7.89 11.13
C ASP A 285 -6.28 -6.73 10.13
N LEU A 286 -5.16 -6.22 9.62
CA LEU A 286 -5.14 -5.13 8.64
C LEU A 286 -4.23 -5.44 7.45
N VAL A 287 -4.74 -5.24 6.24
CA VAL A 287 -4.02 -5.48 4.98
C VAL A 287 -3.98 -4.19 4.17
N GLU A 288 -2.78 -3.77 3.75
CA GLU A 288 -2.63 -2.76 2.71
C GLU A 288 -2.86 -3.42 1.35
N SER A 289 -3.78 -2.89 0.55
CA SER A 289 -4.06 -3.43 -0.78
C SER A 289 -4.17 -2.33 -1.83
N ARG A 290 -3.35 -2.45 -2.87
CA ARG A 290 -3.43 -1.64 -4.10
C ARG A 290 -4.30 -2.29 -5.17
N TYR A 291 -4.80 -3.49 -4.92
CA TYR A 291 -5.58 -4.27 -5.86
C TYR A 291 -6.68 -3.48 -6.59
N PRO A 292 -7.58 -2.71 -5.91
CA PRO A 292 -8.63 -1.97 -6.62
C PRO A 292 -8.08 -0.90 -7.58
N PHE A 293 -6.97 -0.25 -7.25
CA PHE A 293 -6.33 0.76 -8.08
C PHE A 293 -5.65 0.13 -9.29
N ILE A 294 -4.86 -0.92 -9.07
CA ILE A 294 -4.16 -1.64 -10.14
C ILE A 294 -5.16 -2.22 -11.15
N MET A 295 -6.25 -2.82 -10.66
CA MET A 295 -7.31 -3.34 -11.53
C MET A 295 -7.95 -2.23 -12.37
N ALA A 296 -8.15 -1.05 -11.81
CA ALA A 296 -8.68 0.08 -12.55
C ALA A 296 -7.70 0.61 -13.61
N GLU A 297 -6.41 0.75 -13.28
CA GLU A 297 -5.36 1.12 -14.24
C GLU A 297 -5.28 0.14 -15.41
N CYS A 298 -5.48 -1.15 -15.13
CA CYS A 298 -5.51 -2.20 -16.15
C CYS A 298 -6.83 -2.26 -16.94
N GLY A 299 -7.83 -1.44 -16.61
CA GLY A 299 -9.14 -1.44 -17.27
C GLY A 299 -10.03 -2.62 -16.90
N TYR A 300 -9.91 -3.11 -15.66
CA TYR A 300 -10.77 -4.14 -15.10
C TYR A 300 -11.66 -3.57 -13.99
N ALA A 301 -12.97 -3.80 -14.14
CA ALA A 301 -13.97 -3.52 -13.13
C ALA A 301 -14.12 -4.74 -12.23
N LEU A 302 -14.03 -4.55 -10.91
CA LEU A 302 -14.30 -5.61 -9.95
C LEU A 302 -15.79 -5.97 -9.94
N ASP A 303 -16.08 -7.26 -9.87
CA ASP A 303 -17.42 -7.83 -9.74
C ASP A 303 -17.41 -8.98 -8.71
N LEU A 304 -16.97 -8.66 -7.48
CA LEU A 304 -16.68 -9.64 -6.44
C LEU A 304 -17.93 -10.43 -5.99
N PHE A 305 -19.11 -9.91 -6.28
CA PHE A 305 -20.41 -10.48 -5.89
C PHE A 305 -21.22 -11.00 -7.09
N ASN A 306 -20.61 -11.08 -8.29
CA ASN A 306 -21.25 -11.51 -9.53
C ASN A 306 -22.59 -10.76 -9.78
N GLU A 307 -22.52 -9.44 -9.72
CA GLU A 307 -23.61 -8.50 -9.86
C GLU A 307 -23.79 -8.00 -11.30
N SER A 308 -22.80 -8.26 -12.17
CA SER A 308 -22.85 -7.88 -13.58
C SER A 308 -23.66 -8.86 -14.46
N CYS A 309 -23.79 -10.13 -14.08
CA CYS A 309 -24.52 -11.12 -14.90
C CYS A 309 -26.00 -11.26 -14.50
N SER A 310 -26.90 -11.50 -15.45
CA SER A 310 -28.29 -11.81 -15.13
C SER A 310 -28.39 -13.20 -14.47
N PRO A 311 -29.42 -13.50 -13.65
CA PRO A 311 -29.60 -14.85 -13.09
C PRO A 311 -29.85 -15.92 -14.17
N GLU A 312 -30.25 -15.49 -15.37
CA GLU A 312 -30.65 -16.33 -16.51
C GLU A 312 -29.49 -16.54 -17.50
N GLU A 313 -28.43 -15.74 -17.42
CA GLU A 313 -27.19 -15.96 -18.17
C GLU A 313 -26.49 -17.19 -17.55
N GLU A 314 -26.42 -18.31 -18.30
CA GLU A 314 -25.54 -19.45 -17.98
C GLU A 314 -24.08 -18.98 -18.05
N VAL A 315 -23.59 -18.36 -16.99
CA VAL A 315 -22.19 -17.95 -16.91
C VAL A 315 -21.36 -19.21 -16.65
N SER A 316 -20.45 -19.49 -17.59
CA SER A 316 -19.33 -20.42 -17.42
C SER A 316 -18.40 -19.90 -16.32
N ALA A 317 -18.74 -20.21 -15.07
CA ALA A 317 -18.08 -19.81 -13.82
C ALA A 317 -18.11 -18.29 -13.51
N PRO A 318 -18.44 -17.89 -12.26
CA PRO A 318 -18.36 -16.50 -11.84
C PRO A 318 -16.92 -16.00 -11.92
N THR A 319 -16.69 -14.81 -12.46
CA THR A 319 -15.38 -14.13 -12.46
C THR A 319 -15.39 -12.98 -11.45
N LEU A 320 -14.24 -12.70 -10.81
CA LEU A 320 -14.12 -11.60 -9.83
C LEU A 320 -14.01 -10.21 -10.48
N TYR A 321 -13.86 -10.15 -11.80
CA TYR A 321 -13.67 -8.91 -12.53
C TYR A 321 -14.06 -9.10 -14.01
N VAL A 322 -14.27 -7.97 -14.69
CA VAL A 322 -14.59 -7.92 -16.12
C VAL A 322 -13.81 -6.77 -16.77
N SER A 323 -13.33 -6.96 -18.00
CA SER A 323 -12.68 -5.89 -18.75
C SER A 323 -13.70 -4.88 -19.27
N VAL A 324 -13.51 -3.59 -18.96
CA VAL A 324 -14.34 -2.51 -19.52
C VAL A 324 -14.05 -2.26 -21.01
N ARG A 325 -12.99 -2.88 -21.55
CA ARG A 325 -12.62 -2.85 -22.97
C ARG A 325 -13.22 -4.02 -23.75
N ASN A 326 -14.14 -4.77 -23.15
CA ASN A 326 -14.80 -5.88 -23.82
C ASN A 326 -15.60 -5.38 -25.04
N GLY A 327 -15.25 -5.86 -26.24
CA GLY A 327 -15.87 -5.45 -27.50
C GLY A 327 -17.38 -5.73 -27.58
N SER A 328 -17.91 -6.65 -26.78
CA SER A 328 -19.36 -6.88 -26.69
C SER A 328 -20.12 -5.67 -26.10
N TRP A 329 -19.44 -4.77 -25.39
CA TRP A 329 -20.06 -3.63 -24.71
C TRP A 329 -20.32 -2.44 -25.62
N VAL A 330 -19.80 -2.42 -26.86
CA VAL A 330 -19.87 -1.27 -27.80
C VAL A 330 -21.28 -0.68 -27.92
N LYS A 331 -22.31 -1.52 -27.89
CA LYS A 331 -23.73 -1.12 -27.98
C LYS A 331 -24.58 -1.61 -26.80
N ASP A 332 -23.95 -2.05 -25.71
CA ASP A 332 -24.67 -2.57 -24.54
C ASP A 332 -25.16 -1.41 -23.66
N ALA A 333 -26.47 -1.14 -23.74
CA ALA A 333 -27.13 -0.08 -22.97
C ALA A 333 -27.40 -0.47 -21.50
N ARG A 334 -27.14 -1.72 -21.11
CA ARG A 334 -27.32 -2.16 -19.71
C ARG A 334 -26.28 -1.49 -18.81
N PRO A 335 -26.60 -1.24 -17.52
CA PRO A 335 -25.61 -0.79 -16.55
C PRO A 335 -24.52 -1.86 -16.36
N PHE A 336 -23.36 -1.47 -15.82
CA PHE A 336 -22.31 -2.43 -15.48
C PHE A 336 -22.83 -3.45 -14.46
N LEU A 337 -23.31 -2.97 -13.31
CA LEU A 337 -23.96 -3.76 -12.28
C LEU A 337 -25.47 -3.82 -12.54
N LEU A 338 -26.01 -5.01 -12.80
CA LEU A 338 -27.44 -5.23 -13.01
C LEU A 338 -28.21 -5.23 -11.68
N ARG A 339 -27.53 -5.60 -10.60
CA ARG A 339 -28.04 -5.65 -9.23
C ARG A 339 -27.00 -5.08 -8.28
N CYS A 340 -27.40 -4.73 -7.08
CA CYS A 340 -26.48 -4.40 -5.99
C CYS A 340 -27.01 -5.14 -4.77
N ARG A 341 -26.44 -6.33 -4.57
CA ARG A 341 -26.92 -7.36 -3.68
C ARG A 341 -26.21 -7.36 -2.34
N SER A 342 -25.02 -6.74 -2.20
CA SER A 342 -24.25 -6.74 -0.94
C SER A 342 -25.17 -6.59 0.28
N PRO A 343 -25.52 -7.69 0.96
CA PRO A 343 -26.55 -7.67 2.01
C PRO A 343 -26.00 -7.02 3.29
N ALA A 344 -24.68 -7.09 3.46
CA ALA A 344 -23.95 -6.70 4.66
C ALA A 344 -23.49 -5.23 4.65
N SER A 345 -23.55 -4.52 3.52
CA SER A 345 -22.89 -3.22 3.37
C SER A 345 -23.86 -2.09 2.98
N GLU A 346 -23.88 -1.02 3.77
CA GLU A 346 -24.47 0.26 3.37
C GLU A 346 -23.75 0.90 2.16
N ARG A 347 -22.54 0.42 1.82
CA ARG A 347 -21.69 0.95 0.74
C ARG A 347 -22.07 0.38 -0.62
N ARG A 348 -23.33 0.55 -1.01
CA ARG A 348 -23.81 0.18 -2.35
C ARG A 348 -23.06 0.95 -3.43
N CYS A 349 -22.50 0.25 -4.42
CA CYS A 349 -21.87 0.90 -5.55
C CYS A 349 -22.92 1.63 -6.41
N ARG A 350 -22.87 2.97 -6.36
CA ARG A 350 -23.76 3.83 -7.15
C ARG A 350 -23.26 4.00 -8.58
N ILE A 351 -21.95 3.94 -8.77
CA ILE A 351 -21.28 4.24 -10.04
C ILE A 351 -21.54 3.13 -11.07
N GLY A 352 -21.36 1.87 -10.66
CA GLY A 352 -21.60 0.70 -11.51
C GLY A 352 -23.05 0.56 -11.99
N ARG A 353 -24.02 1.17 -11.28
CA ARG A 353 -25.44 1.19 -11.67
C ARG A 353 -25.85 2.40 -12.51
N LYS A 354 -25.08 3.48 -12.47
CA LYS A 354 -25.44 4.76 -13.09
C LYS A 354 -25.16 4.79 -14.59
N TYR A 355 -24.02 4.23 -15.00
CA TYR A 355 -23.54 4.34 -16.37
C TYR A 355 -23.66 3.02 -17.13
N ALA A 356 -24.06 3.11 -18.40
CA ALA A 356 -24.17 1.97 -19.31
C ALA A 356 -22.79 1.40 -19.65
N ARG A 357 -22.72 0.10 -19.94
CA ARG A 357 -21.51 -0.59 -20.40
C ARG A 357 -20.91 0.03 -21.65
N ALA A 358 -21.74 0.47 -22.60
CA ALA A 358 -21.30 1.21 -23.78
C ALA A 358 -20.59 2.53 -23.44
N TYR A 359 -21.02 3.22 -22.38
CA TYR A 359 -20.37 4.44 -21.92
C TYR A 359 -19.00 4.15 -21.32
N TRP A 360 -18.89 3.13 -20.46
CA TRP A 360 -17.59 2.67 -19.95
C TRP A 360 -16.64 2.29 -21.08
N TYR A 361 -17.11 1.48 -22.02
CA TYR A 361 -16.32 1.09 -23.19
C TYR A 361 -15.84 2.33 -23.95
N HIS A 362 -16.73 3.29 -24.22
CA HIS A 362 -16.41 4.52 -24.93
C HIS A 362 -15.31 5.33 -24.22
N LEU A 363 -15.44 5.59 -22.91
CA LEU A 363 -14.44 6.38 -22.16
C LEU A 363 -13.02 5.79 -22.29
N PHE A 364 -12.91 4.46 -22.26
CA PHE A 364 -11.62 3.78 -22.41
C PHE A 364 -11.12 3.70 -23.86
N GLN A 365 -12.02 3.72 -24.85
CA GLN A 365 -11.63 3.81 -26.27
C GLN A 365 -11.09 5.20 -26.63
N VAL A 366 -11.68 6.26 -26.07
CA VAL A 366 -11.27 7.64 -26.37
C VAL A 366 -10.21 8.17 -25.39
N HIS A 367 -9.67 7.30 -24.53
CA HIS A 367 -8.62 7.63 -23.54
C HIS A 367 -8.97 8.82 -22.63
N GLU A 368 -10.24 8.93 -22.25
CA GLU A 368 -10.71 10.03 -21.41
C GLU A 368 -10.52 9.68 -19.92
N MET A 369 -10.10 10.68 -19.13
CA MET A 369 -9.67 10.50 -17.73
C MET A 369 -10.79 10.17 -16.74
N LEU A 370 -12.04 10.58 -17.00
CA LEU A 370 -13.20 10.18 -16.22
C LEU A 370 -13.36 8.66 -16.19
N GLY A 371 -12.99 7.94 -17.27
CA GLY A 371 -13.02 6.48 -17.32
C GLY A 371 -12.27 5.82 -16.15
N PRO A 372 -10.94 5.99 -16.05
CA PRO A 372 -10.14 5.52 -14.92
C PRO A 372 -10.62 6.03 -13.56
N ILE A 373 -11.02 7.31 -13.44
CA ILE A 373 -11.51 7.87 -12.17
C ILE A 373 -12.75 7.13 -11.68
N LEU A 374 -13.76 6.98 -12.54
CA LEU A 374 -14.98 6.25 -12.19
C LEU A 374 -14.68 4.78 -11.85
N LEU A 375 -13.73 4.17 -12.57
CA LEU A 375 -13.37 2.77 -12.36
C LEU A 375 -12.67 2.54 -11.01
N ILE A 376 -11.77 3.44 -10.60
CA ILE A 376 -11.15 3.42 -9.27
C ILE A 376 -12.23 3.51 -8.19
N LEU A 377 -13.15 4.47 -8.31
CA LEU A 377 -14.22 4.66 -7.32
C LEU A 377 -15.13 3.42 -7.22
N HIS A 378 -15.50 2.81 -8.35
CA HIS A 378 -16.25 1.56 -8.39
C HIS A 378 -15.48 0.41 -7.73
N ASN A 379 -14.21 0.21 -8.09
CA ASN A 379 -13.37 -0.86 -7.55
C ASN A 379 -13.15 -0.73 -6.05
N VAL A 380 -12.89 0.48 -5.55
CA VAL A 380 -12.75 0.74 -4.11
C VAL A 380 -14.05 0.42 -3.38
N GLN A 381 -15.22 0.81 -3.92
CA GLN A 381 -16.51 0.48 -3.31
C GLN A 381 -16.76 -1.03 -3.23
N GLN A 382 -16.48 -1.77 -4.30
CA GLN A 382 -16.59 -3.23 -4.32
C GLN A 382 -15.65 -3.88 -3.30
N TYR A 383 -14.42 -3.39 -3.21
CA TYR A 383 -13.40 -3.93 -2.32
C TYR A 383 -13.70 -3.64 -0.83
N LEU A 384 -14.25 -2.46 -0.51
CA LEU A 384 -14.71 -2.14 0.85
C LEU A 384 -15.92 -3.00 1.24
N ALA A 385 -16.88 -3.21 0.33
CA ALA A 385 -18.02 -4.10 0.57
C ALA A 385 -17.56 -5.56 0.80
N PHE A 386 -16.45 -5.97 0.18
CA PHE A 386 -15.86 -7.29 0.40
C PHE A 386 -15.31 -7.43 1.83
N PHE A 387 -14.67 -6.39 2.37
CA PHE A 387 -14.28 -6.39 3.79
C PHE A 387 -15.49 -6.35 4.74
N ASP A 388 -16.57 -5.66 4.38
CA ASP A 388 -17.81 -5.69 5.17
C ASP A 388 -18.39 -7.12 5.22
N GLU A 389 -18.38 -7.86 4.10
CA GLU A 389 -18.81 -9.27 4.06
C GLU A 389 -17.86 -10.21 4.81
N ILE A 390 -16.55 -9.98 4.77
CA ILE A 390 -15.59 -10.75 5.58
C ILE A 390 -15.92 -10.60 7.07
N GLN A 391 -16.13 -9.37 7.53
CA GLN A 391 -16.44 -9.12 8.93
C GLN A 391 -17.73 -9.82 9.35
N GLU A 392 -18.76 -9.77 8.49
CA GLU A 392 -20.02 -10.44 8.79
C GLU A 392 -19.87 -11.96 8.80
N ALA A 393 -19.15 -12.53 7.84
CA ALA A 393 -18.89 -13.96 7.80
C ALA A 393 -18.09 -14.44 9.02
N ILE A 394 -17.20 -13.62 9.57
CA ILE A 394 -16.51 -13.92 10.83
C ILE A 394 -17.50 -13.88 12.00
N ARG A 395 -18.37 -12.87 12.09
CA ARG A 395 -19.39 -12.76 13.16
C ARG A 395 -20.37 -13.93 13.15
N GLU A 396 -20.80 -14.36 11.97
CA GLU A 396 -21.75 -15.46 11.77
C GLU A 396 -21.10 -16.85 11.81
N GLY A 397 -19.77 -16.95 11.87
CA GLY A 397 -19.05 -18.22 11.79
C GLY A 397 -19.07 -18.87 10.40
N SER A 398 -19.43 -18.13 9.35
CA SER A 398 -19.51 -18.58 7.95
C SER A 398 -18.26 -18.25 7.11
N PHE A 399 -17.20 -17.72 7.73
CA PHE A 399 -15.95 -17.31 7.06
C PHE A 399 -15.32 -18.41 6.19
N HIS A 400 -15.37 -19.67 6.61
CA HIS A 400 -14.85 -20.79 5.79
C HIS A 400 -15.59 -20.93 4.45
N ALA A 401 -16.91 -20.78 4.45
CA ALA A 401 -17.72 -20.83 3.24
C ALA A 401 -17.39 -19.66 2.29
N LEU A 402 -17.13 -18.47 2.85
CA LEU A 402 -16.65 -17.32 2.10
C LEU A 402 -15.31 -17.62 1.42
N CYS A 403 -14.34 -18.20 2.14
CA CYS A 403 -13.06 -18.63 1.59
C CYS A 403 -13.23 -19.63 0.42
N THR A 404 -14.07 -20.65 0.58
CA THR A 404 -14.33 -21.62 -0.48
C THR A 404 -14.93 -20.97 -1.72
N ARG A 405 -15.87 -20.02 -1.55
CA ARG A 405 -16.49 -19.29 -2.67
C ARG A 405 -15.45 -18.54 -3.51
N PHE A 406 -14.53 -17.83 -2.87
CA PHE A 406 -13.49 -17.08 -3.59
C PHE A 406 -12.36 -17.95 -4.15
N GLN A 407 -12.13 -19.15 -3.60
CA GLN A 407 -11.17 -20.13 -4.15
C GLN A 407 -11.72 -20.92 -5.34
N ALA A 408 -13.05 -21.08 -5.43
CA ALA A 408 -13.72 -21.76 -6.53
C ALA A 408 -13.87 -20.88 -7.78
N ILE A 409 -13.51 -19.59 -7.69
CA ILE A 409 -13.55 -18.65 -8.81
C ILE A 409 -12.21 -18.72 -9.54
N PRO A 410 -12.19 -19.08 -10.84
CA PRO A 410 -10.96 -19.25 -11.61
C PRO A 410 -10.18 -17.96 -11.85
#